data_AF-A0A3R6TIL9-F1
#
_entry.id   AF-A0A3R6TIL9-F1
#
_cell.length_a   1.000
_cell.length_b   1.000
_cell.length_c   1.000
_cell.angle_alpha   90.00
_cell.angle_beta   90.00
_cell.angle_gamma   90.00
#
_symmetry.space_group_name_H-M   'P 1'
#
loop_
_entity.id
_entity.type
_entity.pdbx_description
1 polymer ?
#
loop_
_entity_poly.entity_id
_entity_poly.type
_entity_poly.pdbx_seq_one_letter_code
_entity_poly.pdbx_strand_id
1 'polypeptide(L)'
;MDEFRSVNEKLAIDLMGLPYVKIPRYTLDLLKCPATRQLGQLHLLLFDICFFADGYTDLNGRKVPCKRGEYVGTQQELADLSGINIGSINRLIRKLEALHLISVTKIQGGSLIKVHGYTSLIAAPGVKDDSRKRNGRQFNDNLYGN
;
A
#
# COMPACT_ATOMS: atom_id res chain seq x y z
N MET A 1 -35.23 -2.09 25.09
CA MET A 1 -34.00 -2.83 24.71
C MET A 1 -33.62 -2.59 23.26
N ASP A 2 -34.57 -2.52 22.32
CA ASP A 2 -34.27 -2.22 20.90
C ASP A 2 -33.85 -0.77 20.61
N GLU A 3 -34.37 0.21 21.36
CA GLU A 3 -34.08 1.63 21.16
C GLU A 3 -32.63 2.03 21.54
N PHE A 4 -32.03 1.34 22.53
CA PHE A 4 -30.62 1.53 22.88
C PHE A 4 -29.67 0.90 21.86
N ARG A 5 -30.08 -0.21 21.22
CA ARG A 5 -29.30 -0.84 20.14
C ARG A 5 -29.26 0.07 18.91
N SER A 6 -30.34 0.79 18.60
CA SER A 6 -30.39 1.68 17.43
C SER A 6 -29.58 2.98 17.59
N VAL A 7 -29.48 3.55 18.81
CA VAL A 7 -28.63 4.74 19.05
C VAL A 7 -27.15 4.40 18.92
N ASN A 8 -26.71 3.27 19.48
CA ASN A 8 -25.32 2.85 19.41
C ASN A 8 -24.90 2.48 17.97
N GLU A 9 -25.78 1.86 17.20
CA GLU A 9 -25.51 1.52 15.79
C GLU A 9 -25.33 2.79 14.94
N LYS A 10 -26.20 3.80 15.14
CA LYS A 10 -26.09 5.08 14.43
C LYS A 10 -24.78 5.79 14.77
N LEU A 11 -24.43 5.86 16.06
CA LEU A 11 -23.16 6.44 16.50
C LEU A 11 -21.95 5.70 15.91
N ALA A 12 -22.02 4.36 15.83
CA ALA A 12 -20.98 3.56 15.22
C ALA A 12 -20.85 3.83 13.72
N ILE A 13 -21.96 3.95 12.99
CA ILE A 13 -21.97 4.33 11.57
C ILE A 13 -21.43 5.75 11.37
N ASP A 14 -21.79 6.69 12.23
CA ASP A 14 -21.30 8.08 12.14
C ASP A 14 -19.78 8.14 12.39
N LEU A 15 -19.26 7.34 13.32
CA LEU A 15 -17.81 7.23 13.60
C LEU A 15 -17.04 6.46 12.51
N MET A 16 -17.65 5.40 11.96
CA MET A 16 -17.03 4.51 10.98
C MET A 16 -17.47 4.79 9.55
N GLY A 17 -18.18 5.88 9.30
CA GLY A 17 -18.78 6.23 7.99
C GLY A 17 -17.76 6.55 6.90
N LEU A 18 -16.47 6.44 7.22
CA LEU A 18 -15.37 6.55 6.29
C LEU A 18 -15.16 5.22 5.52
N PRO A 19 -14.64 5.27 4.29
CA PRO A 19 -14.28 4.07 3.55
C PRO A 19 -13.28 3.17 4.30
N TYR A 20 -13.49 1.86 4.22
CA TYR A 20 -12.61 0.88 4.84
C TYR A 20 -11.46 0.46 3.92
N VAL A 21 -10.29 0.22 4.50
CA VAL A 21 -9.13 -0.38 3.82
C VAL A 21 -9.19 -1.91 3.97
N LYS A 22 -9.00 -2.63 2.86
CA LYS A 22 -8.82 -4.09 2.89
C LYS A 22 -7.41 -4.43 3.36
N ILE A 23 -7.30 -5.14 4.48
CA ILE A 23 -6.02 -5.49 5.10
C ILE A 23 -5.78 -7.00 4.96
N PRO A 24 -4.63 -7.45 4.42
CA PRO A 24 -4.27 -8.86 4.43
C PRO A 24 -4.22 -9.46 5.85
N ARG A 25 -4.76 -10.66 6.04
CA ARG A 25 -4.67 -11.38 7.33
C ARG A 25 -3.23 -11.52 7.82
N TYR A 26 -2.29 -11.69 6.90
CA TYR A 26 -0.86 -11.71 7.22
C TYR A 26 -0.40 -10.45 7.98
N THR A 27 -0.83 -9.25 7.55
CA THR A 27 -0.54 -7.99 8.25
C THR A 27 -1.14 -7.98 9.65
N LEU A 28 -2.38 -8.48 9.79
CA LEU A 28 -3.02 -8.60 11.10
C LEU A 28 -2.30 -9.60 12.02
N ASP A 29 -1.74 -10.67 11.48
CA ASP A 29 -0.99 -11.67 12.26
C ASP A 29 0.34 -11.09 12.77
N LEU A 30 1.02 -10.23 11.99
CA LEU A 30 2.19 -9.48 12.46
C LEU A 30 1.84 -8.59 13.67
N LEU A 31 0.67 -7.95 13.67
CA LEU A 31 0.24 -7.07 14.77
C LEU A 31 0.04 -7.82 16.10
N LYS A 32 -0.38 -9.09 16.03
CA LYS A 32 -0.66 -9.92 17.22
C LYS A 32 0.60 -10.30 17.98
N CYS A 33 1.73 -10.48 17.30
CA CYS A 33 2.98 -10.91 17.93
C CYS A 33 3.85 -9.71 18.36
N PRO A 34 4.24 -9.55 19.64
CA PRO A 34 5.05 -8.42 20.10
C PRO A 34 6.33 -8.18 19.29
N ALA A 35 7.01 -9.25 18.87
CA ALA A 35 8.26 -9.17 18.11
C ALA A 35 8.10 -8.63 16.68
N THR A 36 6.90 -8.74 16.11
CA THR A 36 6.59 -8.29 14.74
C THR A 36 5.56 -7.16 14.69
N ARG A 37 5.05 -6.73 15.85
CA ARG A 37 3.99 -5.72 15.95
C ARG A 37 4.33 -4.43 15.21
N GLN A 38 5.53 -3.88 15.41
CA GLN A 38 5.96 -2.67 14.72
C GLN A 38 6.10 -2.86 13.20
N LEU A 39 6.44 -4.07 12.75
CA LEU A 39 6.47 -4.41 11.33
C LEU A 39 5.07 -4.40 10.73
N GLY A 40 4.10 -5.00 11.44
CA GLY A 40 2.68 -4.96 11.09
C GLY A 40 2.11 -3.55 11.11
N GLN A 41 2.49 -2.73 12.10
CA GLN A 41 2.05 -1.34 12.23
C GLN A 41 2.51 -0.50 11.03
N LEU A 42 3.80 -0.59 10.66
CA LEU A 42 4.32 0.14 9.50
C LEU A 42 3.68 -0.35 8.20
N HIS A 43 3.49 -1.66 8.03
CA HIS A 43 2.85 -2.20 6.84
C HIS A 43 1.39 -1.76 6.72
N LEU A 44 0.64 -1.77 7.82
CA LEU A 44 -0.74 -1.28 7.87
C LEU A 44 -0.80 0.22 7.53
N LEU A 45 0.08 1.03 8.13
CA LEU A 45 0.15 2.46 7.84
C LEU A 45 0.40 2.70 6.35
N LEU A 46 1.34 1.97 5.73
CA LEU A 46 1.60 2.11 4.29
C LEU A 46 0.36 1.78 3.45
N PHE A 47 -0.46 0.80 3.83
CA PHE A 47 -1.74 0.52 3.16
C PHE A 47 -2.74 1.68 3.28
N ASP A 48 -2.73 2.40 4.39
CA ASP A 48 -3.61 3.54 4.64
C ASP A 48 -3.18 4.78 3.84
N ILE A 49 -1.88 5.10 3.85
CA ILE A 49 -1.36 6.37 3.31
C ILE A 49 -0.85 6.30 1.87
N CYS A 50 -0.82 5.12 1.26
CA CYS A 50 -0.47 5.01 -0.15
C CYS A 50 -1.52 5.68 -1.04
N PHE A 51 -1.05 6.19 -2.17
CA PHE A 51 -1.90 6.78 -3.21
C PHE A 51 -2.97 5.79 -3.67
N PHE A 52 -4.25 6.15 -3.52
CA PHE A 52 -5.36 5.33 -4.00
C PHE A 52 -5.51 5.37 -5.53
N ALA A 53 -4.98 6.41 -6.18
CA ALA A 53 -4.95 6.59 -7.63
C ALA A 53 -3.65 7.31 -8.02
N ASP A 54 -3.28 7.24 -9.31
CA ASP A 54 -2.14 7.97 -9.84
C ASP A 54 -2.30 9.48 -9.62
N GLY A 55 -1.21 10.17 -9.30
CA GLY A 55 -1.23 11.59 -9.01
C GLY A 55 0.15 12.16 -8.76
N TYR A 56 0.20 13.21 -7.94
CA TYR A 56 1.42 13.88 -7.53
C TYR A 56 1.36 14.25 -6.05
N THR A 57 2.50 14.23 -5.39
CA THR A 57 2.68 14.84 -4.06
C THR A 57 3.71 15.96 -4.12
N ASP A 58 3.69 16.85 -3.13
CA ASP A 58 4.81 17.76 -2.87
C ASP A 58 5.78 17.09 -1.88
N LEU A 59 7.06 17.01 -2.25
CA LEU A 59 8.13 16.57 -1.36
C LEU A 59 9.23 17.63 -1.33
N ASN A 60 9.27 18.40 -0.24
CA ASN A 60 10.21 19.51 -0.05
C ASN A 60 10.16 20.55 -1.19
N GLY A 61 8.95 20.98 -1.57
CA GLY A 61 8.71 21.98 -2.61
C GLY A 61 8.83 21.43 -4.03
N ARG A 62 8.77 20.11 -4.19
CA ARG A 62 8.93 19.44 -5.49
C ARG A 62 7.75 18.53 -5.77
N LYS A 63 7.19 18.70 -6.95
CA LYS A 63 6.12 17.86 -7.45
C LYS A 63 6.65 16.49 -7.90
N VAL A 64 6.36 15.43 -7.15
CA VAL A 64 6.79 14.06 -7.44
C VAL A 64 5.62 13.24 -7.97
N PRO A 65 5.73 12.60 -9.15
CA PRO A 65 4.68 11.71 -9.65
C PRO A 65 4.58 10.47 -8.76
N CYS A 66 3.35 10.06 -8.45
CA CYS A 66 3.05 8.90 -7.61
C CYS A 66 2.04 8.00 -8.33
N LYS A 67 2.24 6.69 -8.22
CA LYS A 67 1.30 5.68 -8.76
C LYS A 67 0.43 5.11 -7.65
N ARG A 68 -0.69 4.54 -8.05
CA ARG A 68 -1.54 3.77 -7.13
C ARG A 68 -0.71 2.73 -6.35
N GLY A 69 -0.85 2.73 -5.03
CA GLY A 69 -0.13 1.85 -4.12
C GLY A 69 1.30 2.30 -3.79
N GLU A 70 1.67 3.53 -4.13
CA GLU A 70 2.93 4.14 -3.73
C GLU A 70 2.71 5.16 -2.61
N TYR A 71 3.66 5.23 -1.69
CA TYR A 71 3.83 6.31 -0.72
C TYR A 71 5.08 7.11 -1.12
N VAL A 72 5.02 8.43 -1.01
CA VAL A 72 6.16 9.32 -1.23
C VAL A 72 6.24 10.26 -0.05
N GLY A 73 7.35 10.22 0.67
CA GLY A 73 7.53 11.04 1.87
C GLY A 73 8.85 10.76 2.56
N THR A 74 8.98 11.20 3.80
CA THR A 74 10.21 11.03 4.59
C THR A 74 10.09 9.91 5.62
N GLN A 75 11.23 9.43 6.13
CA GLN A 75 11.29 8.51 7.25
C GLN A 75 10.82 9.16 8.55
N GLN A 76 10.99 10.48 8.68
CA GLN A 76 10.48 11.25 9.82
C GLN A 76 8.95 11.29 9.79
N GLU A 77 8.36 11.57 8.64
CA GLU A 77 6.91 11.53 8.44
C GLU A 77 6.32 10.15 8.76
N LEU A 78 6.98 9.06 8.33
CA LEU A 78 6.58 7.70 8.72
C LEU A 78 6.70 7.47 10.24
N ALA A 79 7.74 8.00 10.88
CA ALA A 79 7.92 7.90 12.33
C ALA A 79 6.79 8.61 13.08
N ASP A 80 6.44 9.82 12.63
CA ASP A 80 5.43 10.68 13.24
C ASP A 80 4.03 10.06 13.08
N LEU A 81 3.69 9.60 11.87
CA LEU A 81 2.40 8.96 11.58
C LEU A 81 2.23 7.61 12.30
N SER A 82 3.32 6.82 12.45
CA SER A 82 3.23 5.50 13.08
C SER A 82 3.43 5.52 14.59
N GLY A 83 3.95 6.61 15.16
CA GLY A 83 4.45 6.64 16.54
C GLY A 83 5.68 5.73 16.77
N ILE A 84 6.32 5.23 15.71
CA ILE A 84 7.52 4.38 15.80
C ILE A 84 8.75 5.27 15.76
N ASN A 85 9.71 5.01 16.65
CA ASN A 85 10.98 5.72 16.64
C ASN A 85 11.68 5.66 15.26
N ILE A 86 12.20 6.81 14.79
CA ILE A 86 12.85 6.93 13.48
C ILE A 86 14.02 5.94 13.26
N GLY A 87 14.78 5.61 14.30
CA GLY A 87 15.84 4.61 14.23
C GLY A 87 15.31 3.20 13.91
N SER A 88 14.08 2.90 14.32
CA SER A 88 13.40 1.65 13.99
C SER A 88 12.78 1.66 12.60
N ILE A 89 12.30 2.80 12.09
CA ILE A 89 11.66 2.90 10.76
C ILE A 89 12.55 2.31 9.67
N ASN A 90 13.81 2.74 9.58
CA ASN A 90 14.75 2.23 8.56
C ASN A 90 14.96 0.72 8.64
N ARG A 91 15.03 0.17 9.86
CA ARG A 91 15.16 -1.28 10.09
C ARG A 91 13.91 -2.03 9.66
N LEU A 92 12.72 -1.49 9.95
CA LEU A 92 11.44 -2.11 9.60
C LEU A 92 11.19 -2.07 8.10
N ILE A 93 11.49 -0.95 7.44
CA ILE A 93 11.43 -0.81 5.98
C ILE A 93 12.28 -1.91 5.32
N ARG A 94 13.54 -2.08 5.75
CA ARG A 94 14.40 -3.16 5.21
C ARG A 94 13.83 -4.56 5.44
N LYS A 95 13.17 -4.79 6.58
CA LYS A 95 12.50 -6.08 6.85
C LYS A 95 11.29 -6.30 5.94
N LEU A 96 10.47 -5.29 5.70
CA LEU A 96 9.33 -5.37 4.77
C LEU A 96 9.80 -5.63 3.33
N GLU A 97 10.87 -4.97 2.92
CA GLU A 97 11.50 -5.16 1.60
C GLU A 97 12.08 -6.58 1.45
N ALA A 98 12.76 -7.08 2.48
CA ALA A 98 13.28 -8.46 2.52
C ALA A 98 12.17 -9.53 2.49
N LEU A 99 10.96 -9.20 2.97
CA LEU A 99 9.77 -10.05 2.87
C LEU A 99 9.01 -9.88 1.55
N HIS A 100 9.51 -9.04 0.63
CA HIS A 100 8.86 -8.69 -0.63
C HIS A 100 7.46 -8.07 -0.47
N LEU A 101 7.19 -7.42 0.67
CA LEU A 101 5.91 -6.72 0.89
C LEU A 101 5.93 -5.31 0.31
N ILE A 102 7.12 -4.72 0.19
CA ILE A 102 7.34 -3.41 -0.42
C ILE A 102 8.58 -3.41 -1.31
N SER A 103 8.73 -2.37 -2.12
CA SER A 103 10.01 -1.95 -2.69
C SER A 103 10.27 -0.48 -2.37
N VAL A 104 11.54 -0.11 -2.25
CA VAL A 104 11.95 1.25 -1.86
C VAL A 104 12.87 1.86 -2.92
N THR A 105 12.50 3.03 -3.42
CA THR A 105 13.36 3.87 -4.26
C THR A 105 13.73 5.13 -3.49
N LYS A 106 15.02 5.34 -3.27
CA LYS A 106 15.51 6.61 -2.71
C LYS A 106 15.35 7.71 -3.74
N ILE A 107 14.76 8.83 -3.33
CA ILE A 107 14.59 10.02 -4.15
C ILE A 107 15.11 11.24 -3.38
N GLN A 108 15.31 12.35 -4.07
CA GLN A 108 15.79 13.55 -3.41
C GLN A 108 14.78 14.03 -2.36
N GLY A 109 15.23 14.14 -1.12
CA GLY A 109 14.41 14.63 -0.01
C GLY A 109 13.54 13.56 0.67
N GLY A 110 13.59 12.29 0.25
CA GLY A 110 12.77 11.25 0.88
C GLY A 110 12.86 9.88 0.20
N SER A 111 11.77 9.13 0.21
CA SER A 111 11.67 7.82 -0.40
C SER A 111 10.31 7.62 -1.05
N LEU A 112 10.33 6.92 -2.19
CA LEU A 112 9.15 6.34 -2.80
C LEU A 112 9.08 4.88 -2.37
N ILE A 113 7.99 4.48 -1.73
CA ILE A 113 7.75 3.13 -1.25
C ILE A 113 6.54 2.56 -1.98
N LYS A 114 6.71 1.47 -2.71
CA LYS A 114 5.61 0.77 -3.37
C LYS A 114 5.15 -0.40 -2.53
N VAL A 115 3.86 -0.48 -2.22
CA VAL A 115 3.25 -1.61 -1.52
C VAL A 115 2.84 -2.68 -2.52
N HIS A 116 3.41 -3.88 -2.39
CA HIS A 116 3.10 -4.98 -3.30
C HIS A 116 1.71 -5.55 -3.04
N GLY A 117 1.02 -5.89 -4.13
CA GLY A 117 -0.35 -6.41 -4.08
C GLY A 117 -1.43 -5.37 -3.78
N TYR A 118 -1.09 -4.11 -3.47
CA TYR A 118 -2.05 -3.05 -3.12
C TYR A 118 -3.20 -2.94 -4.13
N THR A 119 -2.89 -2.75 -5.42
CA THR A 119 -3.90 -2.61 -6.47
C THR A 119 -4.82 -3.82 -6.56
N SER A 120 -4.26 -5.04 -6.50
CA SER A 120 -5.02 -6.28 -6.57
C SER A 120 -5.93 -6.48 -5.36
N LEU A 121 -5.49 -6.04 -4.18
CA LEU A 121 -6.24 -6.18 -2.93
C LEU A 121 -7.36 -5.14 -2.82
N ILE A 122 -7.09 -3.90 -3.20
CA ILE A 122 -8.02 -2.78 -3.10
C ILE A 122 -9.07 -2.77 -4.24
N ALA A 123 -8.77 -3.40 -5.38
CA ALA A 123 -9.76 -3.60 -6.44
C ALA A 123 -11.05 -4.23 -5.88
N ALA A 124 -12.20 -3.74 -6.35
CA ALA A 124 -13.49 -4.35 -6.02
C ALA A 124 -13.48 -5.82 -6.51
N PRO A 125 -14.00 -6.79 -5.74
CA PRO A 125 -14.16 -8.15 -6.23
C PRO A 125 -15.16 -8.10 -7.39
N GLY A 126 -14.67 -8.07 -8.64
CA GLY A 126 -15.55 -7.99 -9.82
C GLY A 126 -14.95 -7.38 -11.08
N VAL A 127 -13.90 -6.56 -11.00
CA VAL A 127 -13.23 -6.07 -12.22
C VAL A 127 -12.04 -6.98 -12.51
N LYS A 128 -12.32 -8.07 -13.23
CA LYS A 128 -11.26 -8.75 -14.00
C LYS A 128 -10.78 -7.73 -15.02
N ASP A 129 -9.59 -7.18 -14.80
CA ASP A 129 -8.91 -6.40 -15.81
C ASP A 129 -8.49 -7.37 -16.93
N ASP A 130 -9.33 -7.48 -17.96
CA ASP A 130 -9.13 -8.33 -19.14
C ASP A 130 -8.03 -7.77 -20.09
N SER A 131 -7.21 -6.82 -19.65
CA SER A 131 -6.15 -6.21 -20.47
C SER A 131 -4.93 -7.12 -20.72
N ARG A 132 -4.94 -8.39 -20.30
CA ARG A 132 -3.97 -9.41 -20.77
C ARG A 132 -4.54 -10.31 -21.87
N LYS A 133 -5.16 -9.73 -22.90
CA LYS A 133 -5.33 -10.37 -24.21
C LYS A 133 -5.21 -9.36 -25.34
N ARG A 134 -3.97 -9.13 -25.79
CA ARG A 134 -3.56 -8.99 -27.20
C ARG A 134 -2.09 -8.63 -27.24
N ASN A 135 -1.26 -9.65 -27.49
CA ASN A 135 -0.07 -9.57 -28.34
C ASN A 135 0.38 -11.00 -28.65
N GLY A 136 -0.39 -11.67 -29.51
CA GLY A 136 0.16 -12.54 -30.55
C GLY A 136 -0.26 -11.90 -31.88
N ARG A 137 0.49 -11.91 -32.98
CA ARG A 137 1.61 -12.75 -33.41
C ARG A 137 2.32 -11.99 -34.53
N GLN A 138 3.64 -12.19 -34.69
CA GLN A 138 4.26 -12.41 -36.01
C GLN A 138 5.74 -12.78 -35.80
N PHE A 139 6.01 -14.08 -35.69
CA PHE A 139 7.26 -14.63 -36.18
C PHE A 139 6.96 -15.07 -37.61
N ASN A 140 7.62 -14.44 -38.57
CA ASN A 140 7.52 -14.78 -39.99
C ASN A 140 8.29 -16.07 -40.25
N ASP A 141 7.66 -16.97 -41.00
CA ASP A 141 8.31 -18.09 -41.67
C ASP A 141 9.10 -17.61 -42.90
N ASN A 142 10.25 -18.27 -43.09
CA ASN A 142 10.97 -18.58 -44.33
C ASN A 142 11.73 -17.49 -45.11
N LEU A 143 13.03 -17.78 -45.30
CA LEU A 143 13.90 -17.60 -46.48
C LEU A 143 15.34 -17.90 -45.98
N TYR A 144 16.05 -18.97 -46.33
CA TYR A 144 16.34 -19.53 -47.65
C TYR A 144 16.69 -21.03 -47.55
N GLY A 145 16.28 -21.80 -48.55
CA GLY A 145 16.96 -23.03 -48.96
C GLY A 145 18.09 -22.71 -49.94
N ASN A 146 19.23 -23.36 -49.71
CA ASN A 146 20.08 -24.05 -50.69
C ASN A 146 21.11 -24.87 -49.90
#